data_AF-A0A8J7ASA1-F1
#
_entry.id   AF-A0A8J7ASA1-F1
#
_cell.length_a   1.000
_cell.length_b   1.000
_cell.length_c   1.000
_cell.angle_alpha   90.00
_cell.angle_beta   90.00
_cell.angle_gamma   90.00
#
_symmetry.space_group_name_H-M   'P 1'
#
loop_
_entity.id
_entity.type
_entity.pdbx_description
1 polymer ?
#
loop_
_entity_poly.entity_id
_entity_poly.type
_entity_poly.pdbx_seq_one_letter_code
_entity_poly.pdbx_strand_id
1 'polypeptide(L)'
;MVHFLASPTRRQCFAIPFALVAGLATPMVLLSASRAVANDYAACANTLIGAGLDGSAAASACGKALNPTDLSSCTLDVSRVAEVDIEPALLACQSDRRPKELATCVSDIHQNLEVANSAAVVNSCRLSVLPLRYSDCVVGVATAADLAVTDSLLQCSAAGYIPTDVAPTFIFAR
;
A
#
# COMPACT_ATOMS: atom_id res chain seq x y z
N MET A 1 -21.07 -14.44 -52.87
CA MET A 1 -20.46 -14.84 -54.16
C MET A 1 -18.97 -14.96 -53.90
N VAL A 2 -18.26 -16.07 -54.10
CA VAL A 2 -18.47 -17.19 -55.02
C VAL A 2 -17.96 -18.48 -54.34
N HIS A 3 -18.64 -19.55 -54.69
CA HIS A 3 -18.43 -20.95 -54.33
C HIS A 3 -16.99 -21.45 -54.53
N PHE A 4 -16.56 -22.38 -53.67
CA PHE A 4 -15.71 -23.49 -54.09
C PHE A 4 -16.44 -24.81 -53.83
N LEU A 5 -16.46 -25.62 -54.87
CA LEU A 5 -17.24 -26.84 -55.05
C LEU A 5 -16.64 -28.04 -54.31
N ALA A 6 -17.55 -28.94 -53.94
CA ALA A 6 -17.32 -30.35 -53.60
C ALA A 6 -16.38 -31.06 -54.61
N SER A 7 -15.71 -32.17 -54.32
CA SER A 7 -16.27 -33.48 -53.92
C SER A 7 -15.09 -34.51 -53.80
N PRO A 8 -15.30 -35.83 -53.64
CA PRO A 8 -14.78 -36.57 -52.49
C PRO A 8 -13.76 -37.66 -52.89
N THR A 9 -13.00 -38.19 -51.92
CA THR A 9 -12.34 -39.49 -52.13
C THR A 9 -12.39 -40.35 -50.86
N ARG A 10 -13.34 -41.28 -50.95
CA ARG A 10 -13.51 -42.54 -50.23
C ARG A 10 -12.19 -43.29 -50.04
N ARG A 11 -11.92 -43.77 -48.81
CA ARG A 11 -11.10 -44.93 -48.43
C ARG A 11 -11.10 -45.01 -46.91
N GLN A 12 -11.19 -46.13 -46.22
CA GLN A 12 -11.56 -47.52 -46.49
C GLN A 12 -11.58 -48.14 -45.07
N CYS A 13 -12.58 -48.94 -44.74
CA CYS A 13 -12.62 -49.65 -43.46
C CYS A 13 -11.38 -50.53 -43.29
N PHE A 14 -10.66 -50.38 -42.19
CA PHE A 14 -9.86 -51.46 -41.62
C PHE A 14 -10.47 -51.82 -40.27
N ALA A 15 -11.09 -53.00 -40.25
CA ALA A 15 -11.48 -53.68 -39.03
C ALA A 15 -10.22 -54.16 -38.32
N ILE A 16 -10.08 -53.82 -37.03
CA ILE A 16 -9.16 -54.49 -36.11
C ILE A 16 -10.06 -55.12 -35.02
N PRO A 17 -10.13 -56.47 -34.94
CA PRO A 17 -10.80 -57.15 -33.85
C PRO A 17 -9.81 -57.51 -32.73
N PHE A 18 -10.38 -57.84 -31.55
CA PHE A 18 -9.74 -58.29 -30.31
C PHE A 18 -8.93 -57.24 -29.53
N ALA A 19 -8.94 -57.16 -28.20
CA ALA A 19 -9.76 -57.66 -27.10
C ALA A 19 -9.16 -57.06 -25.81
N LEU A 20 -9.92 -57.12 -24.71
CA LEU A 20 -9.46 -57.04 -23.31
C LEU A 20 -8.92 -55.71 -22.73
N VAL A 21 -9.72 -55.19 -21.79
CA VAL A 21 -9.37 -54.61 -20.47
C VAL A 21 -8.36 -53.47 -20.43
N ALA A 22 -8.84 -52.25 -20.17
CA ALA A 22 -8.08 -51.24 -19.43
C ALA A 22 -9.05 -50.28 -18.72
N GLY A 23 -8.83 -50.09 -17.42
CA GLY A 23 -9.75 -49.40 -16.52
C GLY A 23 -10.06 -47.96 -16.92
N LEU A 24 -11.23 -47.51 -16.45
CA LEU A 24 -11.58 -46.10 -16.36
C LEU A 24 -10.61 -45.42 -15.37
N ALA A 25 -9.39 -45.12 -15.81
CA ALA A 25 -8.53 -44.15 -15.17
C ALA A 25 -9.08 -42.77 -15.56
N THR A 26 -10.12 -42.31 -14.85
CA THR A 26 -10.41 -40.89 -14.80
C THR A 26 -9.15 -40.23 -14.23
N PRO A 27 -8.45 -39.36 -14.99
CA PRO A 27 -7.38 -38.58 -14.39
C PRO A 27 -8.05 -37.68 -13.36
N MET A 28 -7.90 -38.03 -12.08
CA MET A 28 -8.26 -37.16 -10.98
C MET A 28 -7.24 -36.02 -11.03
N VAL A 29 -7.55 -35.01 -11.84
CA VAL A 29 -6.83 -33.74 -11.82
C VAL A 29 -7.11 -33.17 -10.44
N LEU A 30 -6.18 -33.39 -9.53
CA LEU A 30 -6.12 -32.65 -8.28
C LEU A 30 -5.85 -31.20 -8.67
N LEU A 31 -6.92 -30.46 -8.93
CA LEU A 31 -6.90 -29.01 -8.91
C LEU A 31 -6.59 -28.66 -7.45
N SER A 32 -5.30 -28.60 -7.11
CA SER A 32 -4.86 -27.85 -5.96
C SER A 32 -5.38 -26.45 -6.19
N ALA A 33 -6.52 -26.12 -5.57
CA ALA A 33 -6.98 -24.76 -5.47
C ALA A 33 -5.77 -23.99 -4.95
N SER A 34 -5.23 -23.10 -5.78
CA SER A 34 -4.32 -22.09 -5.28
C SER A 34 -5.02 -21.54 -4.05
N ARG A 35 -4.39 -21.63 -2.86
CA ARG A 35 -4.86 -20.85 -1.72
C ARG A 35 -5.04 -19.46 -2.28
N ALA A 36 -6.30 -19.00 -2.35
CA ALA A 36 -6.62 -17.71 -2.93
C ALA A 36 -5.60 -16.74 -2.33
N VAL A 37 -4.87 -16.02 -3.17
CA VAL A 37 -4.02 -14.90 -2.73
C VAL A 37 -4.87 -14.17 -1.69
N ALA A 38 -4.41 -14.16 -0.44
CA ALA A 38 -5.19 -13.60 0.65
C ALA A 38 -5.63 -12.21 0.19
N ASN A 39 -6.94 -11.98 0.14
CA ASN A 39 -7.46 -10.74 -0.42
C ASN A 39 -6.91 -9.58 0.43
N ASP A 40 -5.95 -8.81 -0.09
CA ASP A 40 -5.27 -7.73 0.65
C ASP A 40 -6.26 -6.72 1.25
N TYR A 41 -7.39 -6.51 0.56
CA TYR A 41 -8.48 -5.68 1.08
C TYR A 41 -9.17 -6.31 2.29
N ALA A 42 -9.41 -7.63 2.25
CA ALA A 42 -9.97 -8.34 3.39
C ALA A 42 -8.99 -8.40 4.56
N ALA A 43 -7.69 -8.59 4.29
CA ALA A 43 -6.65 -8.54 5.31
C ALA A 43 -6.58 -7.15 5.96
N CYS A 44 -6.56 -6.08 5.16
CA CYS A 44 -6.62 -4.70 5.64
C CYS A 44 -7.85 -4.46 6.50
N ALA A 45 -9.05 -4.82 6.02
CA ALA A 45 -10.29 -4.56 6.72
C ALA A 45 -10.35 -5.34 8.05
N ASN A 46 -10.02 -6.63 8.04
CA ASN A 46 -9.99 -7.44 9.26
C ASN A 46 -8.96 -6.92 10.27
N THR A 47 -7.83 -6.39 9.80
CA THR A 47 -6.79 -5.80 10.66
C THR A 47 -7.30 -4.54 11.36
N LEU A 48 -7.93 -3.63 10.62
CA LEU A 48 -8.49 -2.40 11.19
C LEU A 48 -9.70 -2.66 12.10
N ILE A 49 -10.56 -3.62 11.73
CA ILE A 49 -11.69 -4.05 12.58
C ILE A 49 -11.17 -4.67 13.88
N GLY A 50 -10.15 -5.54 13.79
CA GLY A 50 -9.50 -6.12 14.96
C GLY A 50 -8.85 -5.09 15.87
N ALA A 51 -8.53 -3.90 15.34
CA ALA A 51 -8.02 -2.75 16.08
C ALA A 51 -9.12 -1.89 16.71
N GLY A 52 -10.40 -2.23 16.52
CA GLY A 52 -11.54 -1.52 17.08
C GLY A 52 -12.22 -0.52 16.13
N LEU A 53 -11.84 -0.47 14.86
CA LEU A 53 -12.52 0.38 13.87
C LEU A 53 -13.86 -0.24 13.43
N ASP A 54 -14.85 0.59 13.15
CA ASP A 54 -16.12 0.13 12.58
C ASP A 54 -15.91 -0.60 11.23
N GLY A 55 -16.69 -1.67 11.00
CA GLY A 55 -16.56 -2.50 9.81
C GLY A 55 -16.82 -1.76 8.50
N SER A 56 -17.77 -0.81 8.49
CA SER A 56 -18.06 0.00 7.31
C SER A 56 -16.96 1.04 7.06
N ALA A 57 -16.41 1.63 8.11
CA ALA A 57 -15.27 2.54 8.03
C ALA A 57 -14.01 1.83 7.51
N ALA A 58 -13.68 0.65 8.07
CA ALA A 58 -12.57 -0.18 7.62
C ALA A 58 -12.71 -0.58 6.15
N ALA A 59 -13.89 -1.07 5.74
CA ALA A 59 -14.17 -1.42 4.35
C ALA A 59 -14.02 -0.23 3.40
N SER A 60 -14.53 0.96 3.80
CA SER A 60 -14.41 2.18 3.01
C SER A 60 -12.96 2.64 2.84
N ALA A 61 -12.18 2.62 3.92
CA ALA A 61 -10.78 3.03 3.90
C ALA A 61 -9.92 2.07 3.07
N CYS A 62 -10.01 0.77 3.33
CA CYS A 62 -9.27 -0.25 2.59
C CYS A 62 -9.66 -0.28 1.11
N GLY A 63 -10.95 -0.12 0.77
CA GLY A 63 -11.43 -0.10 -0.61
C GLY A 63 -10.93 1.10 -1.43
N LYS A 64 -10.51 2.19 -0.77
CA LYS A 64 -9.91 3.37 -1.41
C LYS A 64 -8.39 3.34 -1.42
N ALA A 65 -7.77 2.41 -0.70
CA ALA A 65 -6.33 2.33 -0.55
C ALA A 65 -5.67 1.81 -1.83
N LEU A 66 -4.60 2.49 -2.27
CA LEU A 66 -3.75 1.99 -3.34
C LEU A 66 -2.98 0.73 -2.92
N ASN A 67 -2.55 0.68 -1.65
CA ASN A 67 -1.85 -0.44 -1.03
C ASN A 67 -2.53 -0.76 0.32
N PRO A 68 -3.56 -1.64 0.34
CA PRO A 68 -4.38 -1.88 1.53
C PRO A 68 -3.59 -2.38 2.74
N THR A 69 -2.69 -3.34 2.53
CA THR A 69 -1.86 -3.90 3.60
C THR A 69 -0.99 -2.81 4.24
N ASP A 70 -0.37 -1.95 3.41
CA ASP A 70 0.46 -0.84 3.87
C ASP A 70 -0.33 0.19 4.66
N LEU A 71 -1.56 0.49 4.25
CA LEU A 71 -2.47 1.38 4.98
C LEU A 71 -2.77 0.82 6.38
N SER A 72 -3.14 -0.47 6.46
CA SER A 72 -3.47 -1.09 7.74
C SER A 72 -2.26 -1.18 8.68
N SER A 73 -1.09 -1.56 8.17
CA SER A 73 0.15 -1.60 8.96
C SER A 73 0.55 -0.20 9.45
N CYS A 74 0.54 0.81 8.57
CA CYS A 74 0.82 2.19 8.95
C CYS A 74 -0.10 2.66 10.08
N THR A 75 -1.40 2.39 9.97
CA THR A 75 -2.39 2.83 10.95
C THR A 75 -2.10 2.23 12.32
N LEU A 76 -1.81 0.93 12.37
CA LEU A 76 -1.48 0.23 13.62
C LEU A 76 -0.15 0.71 14.21
N ASP A 77 0.88 0.85 13.39
CA ASP A 77 2.20 1.28 13.83
C ASP A 77 2.15 2.70 14.38
N VAL A 78 1.51 3.63 13.67
CA VAL A 78 1.35 5.01 14.11
C VAL A 78 0.48 5.08 15.37
N SER A 79 -0.66 4.41 15.41
CA SER A 79 -1.54 4.42 16.60
C SER A 79 -0.81 3.92 17.84
N ARG A 80 -0.01 2.85 17.71
CA ARG A 80 0.74 2.28 18.82
C ARG A 80 1.90 3.17 19.26
N VAL A 81 2.71 3.63 18.31
CA VAL A 81 3.95 4.37 18.60
C VAL A 81 3.67 5.78 19.08
N ALA A 82 2.71 6.45 18.44
CA ALA A 82 2.32 7.81 18.77
C ALA A 82 1.25 7.88 19.88
N GLU A 83 0.79 6.72 20.38
CA GLU A 83 -0.29 6.61 21.37
C GLU A 83 -1.53 7.44 20.99
N VAL A 84 -1.87 7.46 19.70
CA VAL A 84 -3.05 8.14 19.16
C VAL A 84 -4.14 7.13 18.83
N ASP A 85 -5.39 7.58 18.86
CA ASP A 85 -6.53 6.75 18.46
C ASP A 85 -6.38 6.23 17.01
N ILE A 86 -7.04 5.10 16.72
CA ILE A 86 -6.97 4.45 15.41
C ILE A 86 -7.49 5.35 14.29
N GLU A 87 -8.55 6.12 14.53
CA GLU A 87 -9.16 7.00 13.52
C GLU A 87 -8.23 8.13 13.05
N PRO A 88 -7.59 8.92 13.93
CA PRO A 88 -6.62 9.93 13.49
C PRO A 88 -5.36 9.31 12.86
N ALA A 89 -4.89 8.15 13.34
CA ALA A 89 -3.80 7.43 12.69
C ALA A 89 -4.19 7.00 11.26
N LEU A 90 -5.39 6.45 11.08
CA LEU A 90 -5.92 6.06 9.78
C LEU A 90 -6.04 7.27 8.85
N LEU A 91 -6.56 8.39 9.37
CA LEU A 91 -6.67 9.63 8.61
C LEU A 91 -5.29 10.13 8.14
N ALA A 92 -4.26 9.99 8.98
CA ALA A 92 -2.91 10.35 8.58
C ALA A 92 -2.37 9.43 7.48
N CYS A 93 -2.45 8.12 7.70
CA CYS A 93 -1.94 7.11 6.76
C CYS A 93 -2.69 7.10 5.42
N GLN A 94 -4.00 7.34 5.41
CA GLN A 94 -4.78 7.38 4.15
C GLN A 94 -4.55 8.66 3.33
N SER A 95 -4.13 9.75 4.00
CA SER A 95 -3.85 11.02 3.33
C SER A 95 -2.48 11.04 2.64
N ASP A 96 -1.60 10.11 3.03
CA ASP A 96 -0.26 9.97 2.47
C ASP A 96 -0.26 8.90 1.37
N ARG A 97 0.44 9.17 0.26
CA ARG A 97 0.58 8.18 -0.83
C ARG A 97 1.57 7.07 -0.51
N ARG A 98 2.35 7.21 0.57
CA ARG A 98 3.43 6.33 1.01
C ARG A 98 3.26 5.99 2.50
N PRO A 99 2.20 5.26 2.88
CA PRO A 99 1.88 4.97 4.29
C PRO A 99 3.06 4.37 5.08
N LYS A 100 3.84 3.47 4.46
CA LYS A 100 5.03 2.88 5.09
C LYS A 100 6.04 3.93 5.55
N GLU A 101 6.29 4.95 4.73
CA GLU A 101 7.30 5.97 5.08
C GLU A 101 6.80 6.98 6.08
N LEU A 102 5.50 7.27 6.06
CA LEU A 102 4.87 8.03 7.13
C LEU A 102 5.03 7.31 8.47
N ALA A 103 4.75 6.00 8.52
CA ALA A 103 4.93 5.18 9.73
C ALA A 103 6.39 5.15 10.20
N THR A 104 7.35 4.97 9.27
CA THR A 104 8.79 5.05 9.60
C THR A 104 9.17 6.42 10.14
N CYS A 105 8.72 7.51 9.52
CA CYS A 105 8.99 8.87 9.99
C CYS A 105 8.54 9.09 11.44
N VAL A 106 7.30 8.68 11.76
CA VAL A 106 6.75 8.78 13.11
C VAL A 106 7.54 7.90 14.08
N SER A 107 7.86 6.67 13.67
CA SER A 107 8.62 5.71 14.46
C SER A 107 10.02 6.18 14.80
N ASP A 108 10.76 6.68 13.81
CA ASP A 108 12.13 7.16 14.01
C ASP A 108 12.16 8.31 15.02
N ILE A 109 11.23 9.26 14.92
CA ILE A 109 11.18 10.39 15.85
C ILE A 109 10.85 9.92 17.27
N HIS A 110 9.87 9.05 17.47
CA HIS A 110 9.48 8.57 18.81
C HIS A 110 10.51 7.62 19.44
N GLN A 111 11.26 6.86 18.63
CA GLN A 111 12.28 5.95 19.15
C GLN A 111 13.58 6.66 19.56
N ASN A 112 13.86 7.82 18.97
CA ASN A 112 15.13 8.53 19.18
C ASN A 112 15.00 9.79 20.05
N LEU A 113 13.80 10.36 20.18
CA LEU A 113 13.57 11.61 20.90
C LEU A 113 12.42 11.48 21.91
N GLU A 114 12.48 12.27 22.98
CA GLU A 114 11.35 12.42 23.91
C GLU A 114 10.26 13.30 23.30
N VAL A 115 9.15 12.68 22.90
CA VAL A 115 8.05 13.38 22.21
C VAL A 115 6.98 13.80 23.21
N ALA A 116 6.81 15.11 23.40
CA ALA A 116 5.74 15.67 24.24
C ALA A 116 4.39 15.81 23.51
N ASN A 117 4.39 15.85 22.17
CA ASN A 117 3.20 16.02 21.36
C ASN A 117 3.24 15.14 20.11
N SER A 118 2.70 13.93 20.24
CA SER A 118 2.70 12.93 19.18
C SER A 118 1.81 13.32 18.00
N ALA A 119 0.72 14.04 18.24
CA ALA A 119 -0.14 14.56 17.17
C ALA A 119 0.59 15.55 16.25
N ALA A 120 1.47 16.38 16.81
CA ALA A 120 2.32 17.28 16.03
C ALA A 120 3.31 16.50 15.16
N VAL A 121 3.93 15.44 15.69
CA VAL A 121 4.84 14.56 14.92
C VAL A 121 4.10 13.89 13.75
N VAL A 122 2.94 13.27 14.02
CA VAL A 122 2.13 12.61 12.99
C VAL A 122 1.72 13.59 11.90
N ASN A 123 1.26 14.79 12.27
CA ASN A 123 0.87 15.81 11.30
C ASN A 123 2.07 16.31 10.48
N SER A 124 3.22 16.53 11.10
CA SER A 124 4.42 16.97 10.40
C SER A 124 4.96 15.93 9.42
N CYS A 125 5.03 14.66 9.83
CA CYS A 125 5.41 13.56 8.94
C CYS A 125 4.47 13.47 7.73
N ARG A 126 3.15 13.59 7.95
CA ARG A 126 2.12 13.57 6.90
C ARG A 126 2.23 14.72 5.90
N LEU A 127 2.64 15.90 6.36
CA LEU A 127 2.79 17.08 5.50
C LEU A 127 4.12 17.09 4.75
N SER A 128 5.07 16.23 5.14
CA SER A 128 6.36 16.12 4.47
C SER A 128 6.24 15.41 3.13
N VAL A 129 6.86 15.98 2.10
CA VAL A 129 6.99 15.33 0.78
C VAL A 129 7.93 14.12 0.84
N LEU A 130 8.89 14.11 1.77
CA LEU A 130 9.90 13.07 1.95
C LEU A 130 9.99 12.69 3.44
N PRO A 131 9.06 11.87 3.96
CA PRO A 131 8.98 11.55 5.38
C PRO A 131 10.29 11.02 5.99
N LEU A 132 11.02 10.14 5.28
CA LEU A 132 12.29 9.59 5.77
C LEU A 132 13.39 10.66 5.92
N ARG A 133 13.53 11.56 4.94
CA ARG A 133 14.50 12.65 5.03
C ARG A 133 14.11 13.67 6.10
N TYR A 134 12.81 13.81 6.35
CA TYR A 134 12.30 14.67 7.39
C TYR A 134 12.61 14.11 8.78
N SER A 135 12.37 12.81 9.05
CA SER A 135 12.75 12.20 10.34
C SER A 135 14.26 12.23 10.57
N ASP A 136 15.07 11.94 9.54
CA ASP A 136 16.54 12.07 9.61
C ASP A 136 16.97 13.49 10.01
N CYS A 137 16.34 14.51 9.41
CA CYS A 137 16.61 15.90 9.77
C CYS A 137 16.23 16.17 11.22
N VAL A 138 15.02 15.81 11.64
CA VAL A 138 14.49 16.12 12.98
C VAL A 138 15.35 15.47 14.05
N VAL A 139 15.65 14.18 13.91
CA VAL A 139 16.51 13.45 14.86
C VAL A 139 17.92 14.02 14.86
N GLY A 140 18.48 14.31 13.68
CA GLY A 140 19.82 14.86 13.54
C GLY A 140 19.98 16.24 14.19
N VAL A 141 19.08 17.19 13.91
CA VAL A 141 19.19 18.56 14.45
C VAL A 141 18.82 18.61 15.93
N ALA A 142 17.83 17.84 16.38
CA ALA A 142 17.49 17.75 17.79
C ALA A 142 18.69 17.26 18.61
N THR A 143 19.34 16.20 18.15
CA THR A 143 20.48 15.60 18.85
C THR A 143 21.74 16.47 18.78
N ALA A 144 22.05 17.04 17.61
CA ALA A 144 23.30 17.78 17.42
C ALA A 144 23.29 19.17 18.07
N ALA A 145 22.11 19.80 18.16
CA ALA A 145 21.95 21.16 18.68
C ALA A 145 21.19 21.23 20.02
N ASP A 146 20.89 20.07 20.63
CA ASP A 146 20.13 19.95 21.89
C ASP A 146 18.82 20.75 21.84
N LEU A 147 18.10 20.61 20.72
CA LEU A 147 16.85 21.34 20.48
C LEU A 147 15.65 20.54 20.94
N ALA A 148 14.63 21.24 21.43
CA ALA A 148 13.33 20.64 21.66
C ALA A 148 12.78 20.04 20.36
N VAL A 149 12.04 18.93 20.48
CA VAL A 149 11.43 18.25 19.32
C VAL A 149 10.57 19.21 18.51
N THR A 150 9.80 20.08 19.18
CA THR A 150 8.95 21.08 18.52
C THR A 150 9.75 22.04 17.64
N ASP A 151 10.90 22.52 18.13
CA ASP A 151 11.77 23.43 17.36
C ASP A 151 12.43 22.69 16.19
N SER A 152 12.81 21.44 16.39
CA SER A 152 13.39 20.58 15.36
C SER A 152 12.38 20.29 14.23
N LEU A 153 11.12 19.99 14.57
CA LEU A 153 10.04 19.81 13.59
C LEU A 153 9.86 21.07 12.73
N LEU A 154 9.91 22.25 13.34
CA LEU A 154 9.80 23.53 12.63
C LEU A 154 11.00 23.77 11.72
N GLN A 155 12.23 23.62 12.22
CA GLN A 155 13.45 23.84 11.45
C GLN A 155 13.54 22.92 10.23
N CYS A 156 13.14 21.66 10.37
CA CYS A 156 13.15 20.68 9.27
C CYS A 156 11.98 20.86 8.29
N SER A 157 10.91 21.53 8.68
CA SER A 157 9.81 21.86 7.75
C SER A 157 10.22 22.96 6.76
N ALA A 158 11.11 23.87 7.18
CA ALA A 158 11.69 24.90 6.32
C ALA A 158 12.75 24.35 5.33
N ALA A 159 13.22 23.13 5.54
CA ALA A 159 14.12 22.44 4.60
C ALA A 159 13.38 21.85 3.38
N GLY A 160 12.05 21.90 3.37
CA GLY A 160 11.25 21.59 2.18
C GLY A 160 11.64 22.53 1.05
N TYR A 161 12.07 21.96 -0.07
CA TYR A 161 12.43 22.70 -1.29
C TYR A 161 11.32 23.69 -1.65
N ILE A 162 11.56 24.99 -1.40
CA ILE A 162 10.78 26.06 -1.99
C ILE A 162 11.36 26.20 -3.40
N PRO A 163 10.61 25.89 -4.48
CA PRO A 163 11.09 26.16 -5.82
C PRO A 163 11.32 27.68 -5.92
N THR A 164 12.58 28.09 -5.93
CA THR A 164 12.96 29.39 -6.45
C THR A 164 12.79 29.27 -7.96
N ASP A 165 12.02 30.17 -8.60
CA ASP A 165 11.65 30.16 -10.04
C ASP A 165 10.36 29.41 -10.47
N VAL A 166 9.28 29.46 -9.68
CA VAL A 166 7.92 29.12 -10.16
C VAL A 166 7.16 30.30 -10.80
N ALA A 167 7.83 31.43 -11.04
CA ALA A 167 7.20 32.50 -11.79
C ALA A 167 6.91 32.01 -13.23
N PRO A 168 5.69 32.13 -13.74
CA PRO A 168 5.43 31.84 -15.14
C PRO A 168 6.27 32.80 -15.98
N THR A 169 7.29 32.30 -16.68
CA THR A 169 7.85 33.02 -17.81
C THR A 169 6.79 32.98 -18.90
N PHE A 170 6.01 34.04 -19.02
CA PHE A 170 5.08 34.19 -20.12
C PHE A 170 5.89 34.23 -21.43
N ILE A 171 6.02 33.08 -22.10
CA ILE A 171 6.50 33.01 -23.48
C ILE A 171 5.32 33.42 -24.35
N PHE A 172 5.33 34.66 -24.84
CA PHE A 172 4.42 35.07 -25.89
C PHE A 172 4.79 34.30 -27.17
N ALA A 173 3.96 33.32 -27.57
CA ALA A 173 4.04 32.73 -28.90
C ALA A 173 3.74 33.82 -29.92
N ARG A 174 4.67 34.02 -30.86
CA ARG A 174 4.59 35.04 -31.91
C ARG A 174 4.22 34.40 -33.24
#